data_AF-A0A1H4GEZ8-F1
#
_entry.id   AF-A0A1H4GEZ8-F1
#
_cell.length_a   1.000
_cell.length_b   1.000
_cell.length_c   1.000
_cell.angle_alpha   90.00
_cell.angle_beta   90.00
_cell.angle_gamma   90.00
#
_symmetry.space_group_name_H-M   'P 1'
#
loop_
_entity.id
_entity.type
_entity.pdbx_description
1 polymer ?
#
loop_
_entity_poly.entity_id
_entity_poly.type
_entity_poly.pdbx_seq_one_letter_code
_entity_poly.pdbx_strand_id
1 'polypeptide(L)'
;MSWDILIMNYRGNPPRVENMTDDDRPFCIGNAGHVRELINKQLSGIDWSDPSWGIYKGEGFSLEFSIGVEDEKDSFMVHIRGGGDPVATLMKISNPNDWSLLDCSSGDFIDPNRPEQSAWGDFQKYRDQIISTKSDSKTE
;
A
#
# COMPACT_ATOMS: atom_id res chain seq x y z
N MET A 1 -7.76 11.28 5.39
CA MET A 1 -6.44 10.68 5.70
C MET A 1 -6.32 9.38 4.91
N SER A 2 -5.10 8.99 4.54
CA SER A 2 -4.80 7.66 4.00
C SER A 2 -3.97 6.84 4.98
N TRP A 3 -4.09 5.53 4.86
CA TRP A 3 -3.08 4.59 5.32
C TRP A 3 -2.16 4.33 4.14
N ASP A 4 -0.87 4.58 4.30
CA ASP A 4 0.08 4.57 3.20
C ASP A 4 0.99 3.34 3.33
N ILE A 5 1.11 2.58 2.24
CA ILE A 5 1.93 1.38 2.14
C ILE A 5 3.00 1.57 1.08
N LEU A 6 4.26 1.39 1.47
CA LEU A 6 5.37 1.33 0.53
C LEU A 6 5.55 -0.11 0.06
N ILE A 7 5.43 -0.33 -1.26
CA ILE A 7 5.65 -1.64 -1.87
C ILE A 7 7.09 -1.72 -2.37
N MET A 8 7.79 -2.78 -1.96
CA MET A 8 9.18 -3.06 -2.29
C MET A 8 9.34 -4.51 -2.74
N ASN A 9 10.42 -4.82 -3.46
CA ASN A 9 10.75 -6.19 -3.84
C ASN A 9 11.88 -6.74 -2.96
N TYR A 10 11.53 -7.48 -1.90
CA TYR A 10 12.49 -8.30 -1.13
C TYR A 10 12.33 -9.79 -1.41
N ARG A 11 11.70 -10.16 -2.53
CA ARG A 11 11.43 -11.55 -2.91
C ARG A 11 10.75 -12.35 -1.78
N GLY A 12 9.76 -11.72 -1.15
CA GLY A 12 8.97 -12.31 -0.06
C GLY A 12 9.69 -12.42 1.29
N ASN A 13 10.96 -11.98 1.41
CA ASN A 13 11.73 -12.08 2.64
C ASN A 13 12.34 -10.72 3.03
N PRO A 14 11.51 -9.74 3.44
CA PRO A 14 12.00 -8.45 3.87
C PRO A 14 12.80 -8.56 5.18
N PRO A 15 13.84 -7.74 5.35
CA PRO A 15 14.53 -7.62 6.63
C PRO A 15 13.55 -7.09 7.71
N ARG A 16 13.86 -7.36 8.97
CA ARG A 16 13.22 -6.63 10.06
C ARG A 16 13.71 -5.19 10.03
N VAL A 17 12.77 -4.23 10.10
CA VAL A 17 13.09 -2.80 9.97
C VAL A 17 14.09 -2.34 11.04
N GLU A 18 13.97 -2.84 12.28
CA GLU A 18 14.93 -2.61 13.37
C GLU A 18 16.38 -3.04 13.07
N ASN A 19 16.57 -3.95 12.11
CA ASN A 19 17.88 -4.53 11.74
C ASN A 19 18.33 -4.12 10.33
N MET A 20 17.59 -3.25 9.64
CA MET A 20 17.93 -2.84 8.28
C MET A 20 19.23 -2.05 8.25
N THR A 21 20.08 -2.41 7.31
CA THR A 21 21.33 -1.72 6.98
C THR A 21 21.26 -1.14 5.56
N ASP A 22 22.23 -0.30 5.19
CA ASP A 22 22.31 0.25 3.83
C ASP A 22 22.55 -0.81 2.75
N ASP A 23 22.98 -2.02 3.14
CA ASP A 23 23.19 -3.18 2.28
C ASP A 23 21.88 -3.96 2.03
N ASP A 24 20.86 -3.78 2.87
CA ASP A 24 19.55 -4.43 2.75
C ASP A 24 18.63 -3.70 1.77
N ARG A 25 19.13 -3.41 0.57
CA ARG A 25 18.36 -2.68 -0.44
C ARG A 25 17.34 -3.61 -1.12
N PRO A 26 16.13 -3.12 -1.40
CA PRO A 26 15.18 -3.86 -2.21
C PRO A 26 15.73 -4.06 -3.63
N PHE A 27 15.31 -5.15 -4.26
CA PHE A 27 15.55 -5.35 -5.69
C PHE A 27 14.72 -4.35 -6.51
N CYS A 28 15.20 -4.05 -7.71
CA CYS A 28 14.41 -3.29 -8.69
C CYS A 28 13.05 -3.98 -8.91
N ILE A 29 11.98 -3.19 -8.85
CA ILE A 29 10.61 -3.65 -9.10
C ILE A 29 10.26 -3.60 -10.60
N GLY A 30 11.09 -2.92 -11.38
CA GLY A 30 10.97 -2.74 -12.82
C GLY A 30 10.46 -1.36 -13.22
N ASN A 31 10.25 -1.18 -14.52
CA ASN A 31 9.71 0.05 -15.07
C ASN A 31 8.22 0.22 -14.77
N ALA A 32 7.72 1.46 -14.82
CA ALA A 32 6.32 1.76 -14.49
C ALA A 32 5.30 0.96 -15.33
N GLY A 33 5.60 0.69 -16.60
CA GLY A 33 4.76 -0.15 -17.47
C GLY A 33 4.67 -1.58 -16.99
N HIS A 34 5.81 -2.18 -16.66
CA HIS A 34 5.90 -3.54 -16.13
C HIS A 34 5.16 -3.68 -14.81
N VAL A 35 5.32 -2.73 -13.87
CA VAL A 35 4.60 -2.73 -12.61
C VAL A 35 3.09 -2.68 -12.84
N ARG A 36 2.60 -1.79 -13.73
CA ARG A 36 1.18 -1.73 -14.09
C ARG A 36 0.67 -3.05 -14.68
N GLU A 37 1.45 -3.71 -15.53
CA GLU A 37 1.10 -5.02 -16.09
C GLU A 37 0.97 -6.10 -15.00
N LEU A 38 1.93 -6.16 -14.07
CA LEU A 38 1.90 -7.13 -12.96
C LEU A 38 0.69 -6.91 -12.05
N ILE A 39 0.36 -5.66 -11.74
CA ILE A 39 -0.84 -5.33 -10.96
C ILE A 39 -2.11 -5.74 -11.72
N ASN A 40 -2.23 -5.36 -13.00
CA ASN A 40 -3.42 -5.63 -13.81
C ASN A 40 -3.67 -7.14 -14.04
N LYS A 41 -2.62 -7.99 -13.98
CA LYS A 41 -2.78 -9.46 -14.02
C LYS A 41 -3.59 -9.99 -12.83
N GLN A 42 -3.51 -9.34 -11.67
CA GLN A 42 -4.15 -9.80 -10.43
C GLN A 42 -5.40 -8.99 -10.08
N LEU A 43 -5.43 -7.72 -10.50
CA LEU A 43 -6.49 -6.77 -10.18
C LEU A 43 -6.98 -6.05 -11.43
N SER A 44 -8.15 -6.46 -11.91
CA SER A 44 -8.84 -5.79 -13.03
C SER A 44 -9.59 -4.56 -12.55
N GLY A 45 -9.78 -3.58 -13.45
CA GLY A 45 -10.64 -2.41 -13.19
C GLY A 45 -9.91 -1.23 -12.54
N ILE A 46 -8.57 -1.21 -12.64
CA ILE A 46 -7.78 -0.04 -12.25
C ILE A 46 -7.85 0.98 -13.38
N ASP A 47 -8.19 2.21 -13.03
CA ASP A 47 -8.11 3.35 -13.93
C ASP A 47 -6.67 3.87 -13.96
N TRP A 48 -6.03 3.77 -15.11
CA TRP A 48 -4.68 4.28 -15.40
C TRP A 48 -4.72 5.43 -16.44
N SER A 49 -5.82 6.20 -16.50
CA SER A 49 -5.93 7.35 -17.40
C SER A 49 -4.78 8.35 -17.20
N ASP A 50 -4.30 8.47 -15.96
CA ASP A 50 -2.96 8.98 -15.67
C ASP A 50 -1.99 7.78 -15.52
N PRO A 51 -0.99 7.63 -16.40
CA PRO A 51 -0.06 6.50 -16.32
C PRO A 51 0.81 6.50 -15.06
N SER A 52 0.96 7.65 -14.40
CA SER A 52 1.72 7.79 -13.16
C SER A 52 0.93 7.44 -11.90
N TRP A 53 -0.41 7.38 -12.02
CA TRP A 53 -1.33 7.29 -10.90
C TRP A 53 -2.53 6.38 -11.20
N GLY A 54 -2.55 5.20 -10.58
CA GLY A 54 -3.64 4.23 -10.75
C GLY A 54 -4.71 4.35 -9.68
N ILE A 55 -5.98 4.25 -10.05
CA ILE A 55 -7.08 4.28 -9.08
C ILE A 55 -7.91 2.99 -9.17
N TYR A 56 -7.97 2.26 -8.06
CA TYR A 56 -8.86 1.12 -7.88
C TYR A 56 -9.95 1.44 -6.86
N LYS A 57 -11.20 1.10 -7.17
CA LYS A 57 -12.34 1.23 -6.26
C LYS A 57 -12.77 -0.15 -5.78
N GLY A 58 -12.56 -0.41 -4.49
CA GLY A 58 -13.05 -1.59 -3.80
C GLY A 58 -14.35 -1.31 -3.05
N GLU A 59 -14.83 -2.30 -2.30
CA GLU A 59 -16.03 -2.18 -1.48
C GLU A 59 -15.74 -1.34 -0.23
N GLY A 60 -16.13 -0.06 -0.25
CA GLY A 60 -15.93 0.85 0.87
C GLY A 60 -14.49 1.36 1.06
N PHE A 61 -13.59 1.06 0.12
CA PHE A 61 -12.22 1.58 0.11
C PHE A 61 -11.75 1.93 -1.32
N SER A 62 -10.65 2.67 -1.41
CA SER A 62 -9.93 2.87 -2.67
C SER A 62 -8.42 2.72 -2.47
N LEU A 63 -7.77 2.21 -3.51
CA LEU A 63 -6.31 2.14 -3.62
C LEU A 63 -5.87 3.14 -4.69
N GLU A 64 -4.92 3.99 -4.34
CA GLU A 64 -4.28 4.95 -5.24
C GLU A 64 -2.81 4.54 -5.39
N PHE A 65 -2.42 4.06 -6.56
CA PHE A 65 -1.08 3.56 -6.88
C PHE A 65 -0.22 4.69 -7.45
N SER A 66 0.74 5.18 -6.68
CA SER A 66 1.70 6.20 -7.10
C SER A 66 2.96 5.54 -7.63
N ILE A 67 2.98 5.27 -8.95
CA ILE A 67 4.09 4.57 -9.62
C ILE A 67 5.05 5.57 -10.30
N GLY A 68 4.57 6.75 -10.67
CA GLY A 68 5.37 7.70 -11.46
C GLY A 68 5.59 7.24 -12.91
N VAL A 69 6.48 7.92 -13.64
CA VAL A 69 6.73 7.67 -15.08
C VAL A 69 8.16 7.20 -15.40
N GLU A 70 9.00 6.98 -14.39
CA GLU A 70 10.41 6.64 -14.61
C GLU A 70 10.61 5.19 -15.07
N ASP A 71 11.76 4.96 -15.70
CA ASP A 71 12.12 3.69 -16.34
C ASP A 71 12.56 2.61 -15.36
N GLU A 72 13.15 2.91 -14.21
CA GLU A 72 13.49 1.87 -13.21
C GLU A 72 13.31 2.44 -11.80
N LYS A 73 12.80 1.61 -10.89
CA LYS A 73 12.54 1.98 -9.51
C LYS A 73 12.57 0.76 -8.61
N ASP A 74 12.85 0.98 -7.33
CA ASP A 74 12.94 -0.09 -6.33
C ASP A 74 11.65 -0.22 -5.50
N SER A 75 10.79 0.80 -5.57
CA SER A 75 9.55 0.87 -4.80
C SER A 75 8.50 1.77 -5.44
N PHE A 76 7.26 1.65 -4.98
CA PHE A 76 6.18 2.58 -5.26
C PHE A 76 5.22 2.66 -4.08
N MET A 77 4.46 3.75 -3.99
CA MET A 77 3.55 4.00 -2.86
C MET A 77 2.11 3.62 -3.22
N VAL A 78 1.38 3.09 -2.25
CA VAL A 78 -0.07 2.89 -2.34
C VAL A 78 -0.74 3.67 -1.22
N HIS A 79 -1.65 4.56 -1.59
CA HIS A 79 -2.47 5.30 -0.64
C HIS A 79 -3.84 4.63 -0.52
N ILE A 80 -4.19 4.21 0.69
CA ILE A 80 -5.45 3.54 0.96
C ILE A 80 -6.40 4.49 1.69
N ARG A 81 -7.64 4.56 1.21
CA ARG A 81 -8.69 5.41 1.79
C ARG A 81 -9.97 4.61 1.99
N GLY A 82 -10.84 5.10 2.88
CA GLY A 82 -12.14 4.48 3.15
C GLY A 82 -12.13 3.51 4.34
N GLY A 83 -13.26 2.84 4.57
CA GLY A 83 -13.53 2.01 5.75
C GLY A 83 -13.69 0.52 5.49
N GLY A 84 -13.55 0.06 4.24
CA GLY A 84 -13.55 -1.36 3.90
C GLY A 84 -12.27 -2.09 4.34
N ASP A 85 -12.07 -3.31 3.83
CA ASP A 85 -10.85 -4.10 4.04
C ASP A 85 -9.96 -4.13 2.77
N PRO A 86 -8.88 -3.35 2.72
CA PRO A 86 -7.96 -3.29 1.60
C PRO A 86 -6.93 -4.42 1.63
N VAL A 87 -6.71 -5.09 2.77
CA VAL A 87 -5.53 -5.93 3.02
C VAL A 87 -5.56 -7.17 2.13
N ALA A 88 -6.72 -7.80 1.98
CA ALA A 88 -6.88 -8.93 1.06
C ALA A 88 -6.55 -8.55 -0.39
N THR A 89 -6.88 -7.32 -0.81
CA THR A 89 -6.59 -6.84 -2.17
C THR A 89 -5.10 -6.55 -2.34
N LEU A 90 -4.47 -5.97 -1.33
CA LEU A 90 -3.02 -5.75 -1.29
C LEU A 90 -2.24 -7.07 -1.35
N MET A 91 -2.66 -8.09 -0.59
CA MET A 91 -2.03 -9.42 -0.62
C MET A 91 -2.19 -10.12 -1.97
N LYS A 92 -3.34 -9.91 -2.64
CA LYS A 92 -3.61 -10.47 -3.97
C LYS A 92 -2.61 -9.96 -5.02
N ILE A 93 -2.16 -8.71 -4.91
CA ILE A 93 -1.18 -8.14 -5.84
C ILE A 93 0.26 -8.41 -5.40
N SER A 94 0.55 -8.51 -4.10
CA SER A 94 1.92 -8.65 -3.62
C SER A 94 2.45 -10.06 -3.67
N ASN A 95 1.66 -11.05 -3.21
CA ASN A 95 2.12 -12.43 -3.05
C ASN A 95 2.59 -13.06 -4.37
N PRO A 96 1.87 -12.91 -5.50
CA PRO A 96 2.33 -13.48 -6.78
C PRO A 96 3.59 -12.81 -7.36
N ASN A 97 3.93 -11.62 -6.86
CA ASN A 97 5.07 -10.83 -7.35
C ASN A 97 6.22 -10.80 -6.33
N ASP A 98 6.12 -11.59 -5.24
CA ASP A 98 7.06 -11.61 -4.12
C ASP A 98 7.37 -10.23 -3.53
N TRP A 99 6.38 -9.32 -3.58
CA TRP A 99 6.51 -7.98 -3.05
C TRP A 99 6.23 -7.94 -1.54
N SER A 100 6.95 -7.05 -0.86
CA SER A 100 6.82 -6.79 0.57
C SER A 100 6.17 -5.43 0.78
N LEU A 101 5.29 -5.36 1.79
CA LEU A 101 4.47 -4.20 2.08
C LEU A 101 4.94 -3.62 3.40
N LEU A 102 5.51 -2.43 3.36
CA LEU A 102 5.89 -1.68 4.56
C LEU A 102 4.74 -0.72 4.90
N ASP A 103 4.20 -0.85 6.10
CA ASP A 103 3.24 0.10 6.66
C ASP A 103 3.97 1.34 7.15
N CYS A 104 3.73 2.49 6.50
CA CYS A 104 4.42 3.73 6.85
C CYS A 104 3.96 4.33 8.19
N SER A 105 2.84 3.86 8.76
CA SER A 105 2.33 4.33 10.05
C SER A 105 2.95 3.59 11.24
N SER A 106 3.12 2.27 11.13
CA SER A 106 3.82 1.47 12.16
C SER A 106 5.33 1.43 11.94
N GLY A 107 5.79 1.54 10.69
CA GLY A 107 7.17 1.29 10.30
C GLY A 107 7.50 -0.20 10.18
N ASP A 108 6.50 -1.09 10.12
CA ASP A 108 6.68 -2.54 10.06
C ASP A 108 6.18 -3.13 8.74
N PHE A 109 6.79 -4.26 8.33
CA PHE A 109 6.28 -5.04 7.22
C PHE A 109 5.02 -5.81 7.61
N ILE A 110 4.04 -5.85 6.71
CA ILE A 110 2.87 -6.70 6.87
C ILE A 110 3.27 -8.15 6.64
N ASP A 111 3.00 -9.02 7.61
CA ASP A 111 3.23 -10.48 7.47
C ASP A 111 2.19 -11.07 6.51
N PRO A 112 2.60 -11.62 5.36
CA PRO A 112 1.68 -12.21 4.40
C PRO A 112 0.96 -13.46 4.93
N ASN A 113 1.49 -14.11 5.98
CA ASN A 113 0.86 -15.26 6.64
C ASN A 113 -0.10 -14.85 7.76
N ARG A 114 -0.04 -13.60 8.20
CA ARG A 114 -0.86 -13.01 9.26
C ARG A 114 -1.36 -11.61 8.90
N PRO A 115 -2.00 -11.44 7.72
CA PRO A 115 -2.44 -10.13 7.24
C PRO A 115 -3.44 -9.44 8.18
N GLU A 116 -4.18 -10.21 8.99
CA GLU A 116 -5.10 -9.71 10.00
C GLU A 116 -4.42 -8.92 11.13
N GLN A 117 -3.09 -9.05 11.27
CA GLN A 117 -2.28 -8.33 12.24
C GLN A 117 -1.75 -7.00 11.71
N SER A 118 -2.14 -6.61 10.49
CA SER A 118 -1.82 -5.28 9.94
C SER A 118 -2.42 -4.16 10.79
N ALA A 119 -1.78 -2.99 10.77
CA ALA A 119 -2.24 -1.83 11.55
C ALA A 119 -3.47 -1.13 10.95
N TRP A 120 -4.08 -1.69 9.90
CA TRP A 120 -5.26 -1.10 9.25
C TRP A 120 -6.41 -0.85 10.23
N GLY A 121 -6.71 -1.82 11.10
CA GLY A 121 -7.78 -1.70 12.09
C GLY A 121 -7.53 -0.56 13.10
N ASP A 122 -6.28 -0.37 13.50
CA ASP A 122 -5.90 0.71 14.42
C ASP A 122 -5.88 2.08 13.72
N PHE A 123 -5.45 2.11 12.45
CA PHE A 123 -5.59 3.28 11.59
C PHE A 123 -7.07 3.71 11.45
N GLN A 124 -7.99 2.77 11.26
CA GLN A 124 -9.42 3.07 11.16
C GLN A 124 -9.96 3.72 12.45
N LYS A 125 -9.62 3.16 13.62
CA LYS A 125 -10.01 3.75 14.91
C LYS A 125 -9.48 5.17 15.08
N TYR A 126 -8.21 5.40 14.75
CA TYR A 126 -7.59 6.72 14.82
C TYR A 126 -8.27 7.72 13.89
N ARG A 127 -8.54 7.32 12.64
CA ARG A 127 -9.28 8.12 11.68
C ARG A 127 -10.65 8.53 12.22
N ASP A 128 -11.40 7.57 12.76
CA ASP A 128 -12.77 7.80 13.24
C ASP A 128 -12.80 8.73 14.45
N GLN A 129 -11.80 8.62 15.35
CA GLN A 129 -11.61 9.57 16.44
C GLN A 129 -11.41 11.00 15.92
N ILE A 130 -10.47 11.22 14.98
CA ILE A 130 -10.18 12.56 14.46
C ILE A 130 -11.36 13.17 13.71
N ILE A 131 -12.11 12.36 12.96
CA ILE A 131 -13.31 12.84 12.26
C ILE A 131 -14.39 13.24 13.28
N SER A 132 -14.60 12.44 14.33
CA SER A 132 -15.54 12.77 15.42
C SER A 132 -15.14 14.05 16.15
N THR A 133 -13.86 14.23 16.47
CA THR A 133 -13.38 15.45 17.16
C THR A 133 -13.54 16.71 16.31
N LYS A 134 -13.47 16.58 14.97
CA LYS A 134 -13.71 17.69 14.04
C LYS A 134 -15.19 18.01 13.84
N SER A 135 -16.13 17.11 14.13
CA SER A 135 -17.56 17.46 14.08
C SER A 135 -18.01 18.27 15.30
N ASP A 136 -17.37 18.04 16.45
CA ASP A 136 -17.74 18.70 17.71
C ASP A 136 -17.18 20.13 17.84
N SER A 137 -16.33 20.56 16.91
CA SER A 137 -15.72 21.91 16.88
C SER A 137 -16.48 22.92 15.98
N LYS A 138 -17.74 22.61 15.61
CA LYS A 138 -18.67 23.56 14.95
C LYS A 138 -19.95 23.78 15.77
N THR A 139 -19.78 24.22 17.02
CA THR A 139 -20.86 24.91 17.75
C THR A 139 -20.22 25.81 18.79
N GLU A 140 -19.97 27.06 18.42
CA GLU A 140 -19.96 28.25 19.30
C GLU A 140 -20.16 29.50 18.44
#